data_AF-A0A6M1NH80-F1
#
_entry.id   AF-A0A6M1NH80-F1
#
_cell.length_a   1.000
_cell.length_b   1.000
_cell.length_c   1.000
_cell.angle_alpha   90.00
_cell.angle_beta   90.00
_cell.angle_gamma   90.00
#
_symmetry.space_group_name_H-M   'P 1'
#
loop_
_entity.id
_entity.type
_entity.pdbx_description
1 polymer ?
#
loop_
_entity_poly.entity_id
_entity_poly.type
_entity_poly.pdbx_seq_one_letter_code
_entity_poly.pdbx_strand_id
1 'polypeptide(L)'
;AGRIMLERISELMKEGADFAFETTLSTRSYQSLVQKAQTFGYTVTLLYFWLESPDLAIQRVKKRVSMGGHHIPDEVVVRRYHRGLSNLLNIYLPICDRWLVLDNMDLTPEIIAQKDEFGEVVVNDEIWSRIYADYYGNG
;
A
#
# COMPACT_ATOMS: atom_id res chain seq x y z
N ALA A 1 -16.97 -9.86 -5.69
CA ALA A 1 -15.57 -9.57 -6.05
C ALA A 1 -14.60 -9.88 -4.90
N GLY A 2 -14.66 -9.19 -3.75
CA GLY A 2 -13.68 -9.37 -2.66
C GLY A 2 -13.59 -10.78 -2.06
N ARG A 3 -14.72 -11.47 -1.85
CA ARG A 3 -14.74 -12.84 -1.30
C ARG A 3 -14.06 -13.85 -2.22
N ILE A 4 -14.37 -13.82 -3.51
CA ILE A 4 -13.79 -14.71 -4.54
C ILE A 4 -12.25 -14.53 -4.60
N MET A 5 -11.77 -13.29 -4.51
CA MET A 5 -10.33 -13.03 -4.47
C MET A 5 -9.67 -13.64 -3.23
N LEU A 6 -10.28 -13.51 -2.05
CA LEU A 6 -9.75 -14.11 -0.82
C LEU A 6 -9.79 -15.64 -0.83
N GLU A 7 -10.83 -16.22 -1.43
CA GLU A 7 -10.92 -17.68 -1.67
C GLU A 7 -9.76 -18.14 -2.55
N ARG A 8 -9.54 -17.47 -3.68
CA ARG A 8 -8.44 -17.80 -4.61
C ARG A 8 -7.06 -17.67 -3.96
N ILE A 9 -6.83 -16.61 -3.19
CA ILE A 9 -5.58 -16.47 -2.42
C ILE A 9 -5.42 -17.62 -1.43
N SER A 10 -6.50 -18.05 -0.76
CA SER A 10 -6.41 -19.18 0.16
C SER A 10 -6.15 -20.51 -0.53
N GLU A 11 -6.55 -20.69 -1.78
CA GLU A 11 -6.19 -21.88 -2.59
C GLU A 11 -4.71 -21.86 -2.94
N LEU A 12 -4.22 -20.74 -3.50
CA LEU A 12 -2.81 -20.56 -3.87
C LEU A 12 -1.89 -20.75 -2.66
N MET A 13 -2.25 -20.22 -1.49
CA MET A 13 -1.51 -20.45 -0.25
C MET A 13 -1.38 -21.93 0.11
N LYS A 14 -2.45 -22.72 -0.05
CA LYS A 14 -2.43 -24.17 0.21
C LYS A 14 -1.62 -24.95 -0.82
N GLU A 15 -1.59 -24.47 -2.06
CA GLU A 15 -0.81 -25.05 -3.16
C GLU A 15 0.69 -24.70 -3.08
N GLY A 16 1.08 -23.78 -2.20
CA GLY A 16 2.46 -23.30 -2.11
C GLY A 16 2.87 -22.41 -3.27
N ALA A 17 1.91 -21.82 -3.98
CA ALA A 17 2.14 -20.97 -5.15
C ALA A 17 2.30 -19.49 -4.76
N ASP A 18 3.28 -18.82 -5.38
CA ASP A 18 3.47 -17.38 -5.24
C ASP A 18 2.30 -16.58 -5.84
N PHE A 19 1.93 -15.48 -5.18
CA PHE A 19 0.86 -14.60 -5.65
C PHE A 19 1.11 -13.15 -5.24
N ALA A 20 0.46 -12.23 -5.97
CA ALA A 20 0.42 -10.81 -5.65
C ALA A 20 -0.99 -10.26 -5.93
N PHE A 21 -1.38 -9.23 -5.20
CA PHE A 21 -2.63 -8.51 -5.46
C PHE A 21 -2.48 -7.03 -5.14
N GLU A 22 -3.23 -6.21 -5.87
CA GLU A 22 -3.26 -4.76 -5.68
C GLU A 22 -4.39 -4.36 -4.72
N THR A 23 -4.12 -3.41 -3.83
CA THR A 23 -5.13 -2.77 -2.99
C THR A 23 -4.74 -1.34 -2.68
N THR A 24 -5.73 -0.53 -2.31
CA THR A 24 -5.50 0.85 -1.82
C THR A 24 -4.98 0.90 -0.39
N LEU A 25 -4.84 -0.26 0.27
CA LEU A 25 -4.50 -0.41 1.69
C LEU A 25 -5.46 0.32 2.66
N SER A 26 -6.59 0.84 2.16
CA SER A 26 -7.56 1.63 2.93
C SER A 26 -8.44 0.80 3.88
N THR A 27 -8.32 -0.53 3.85
CA THR A 27 -9.02 -1.46 4.75
C THR A 27 -8.03 -2.23 5.62
N ARG A 28 -8.46 -2.58 6.83
CA ARG A 28 -7.70 -3.40 7.78
C ARG A 28 -7.83 -4.91 7.54
N SER A 29 -8.73 -5.30 6.63
CA SER A 29 -9.14 -6.69 6.40
C SER A 29 -8.02 -7.61 5.92
N TYR A 30 -6.91 -7.08 5.39
CA TYR A 30 -5.78 -7.88 4.92
C TYR A 30 -4.74 -8.17 6.00
N GLN A 31 -4.83 -7.57 7.19
CA GLN A 31 -3.93 -7.88 8.30
C GLN A 31 -3.95 -9.38 8.64
N SER A 32 -5.13 -9.98 8.72
CA SER A 32 -5.29 -11.42 8.98
C SER A 32 -4.76 -12.28 7.83
N LEU A 33 -4.80 -11.75 6.59
CA LEU A 33 -4.23 -12.43 5.44
C LEU A 33 -2.70 -12.48 5.51
N VAL A 34 -2.04 -11.38 5.90
CA VAL A 34 -0.58 -11.35 6.09
C VAL A 34 -0.14 -12.38 7.10
N GLN A 35 -0.76 -12.36 8.29
CA GLN A 35 -0.44 -13.31 9.37
C GLN A 35 -0.71 -14.76 8.93
N LYS A 36 -1.81 -15.01 8.22
CA LYS A 36 -2.12 -16.34 7.69
C LYS A 36 -1.08 -16.79 6.68
N ALA A 37 -0.67 -15.94 5.74
CA ALA A 37 0.36 -16.29 4.76
C ALA A 37 1.68 -16.68 5.45
N GLN A 38 2.10 -15.92 6.47
CA GLN A 38 3.29 -16.24 7.27
C GLN A 38 3.18 -17.60 7.97
N THR A 39 2.00 -17.96 8.51
CA THR A 39 1.79 -19.30 9.10
C THR A 39 1.89 -20.45 8.09
N PHE A 40 1.71 -20.15 6.79
CA PHE A 40 1.90 -21.09 5.69
C PHE A 40 3.34 -21.08 5.14
N GLY A 41 4.26 -20.34 5.77
CA GLY A 41 5.67 -20.26 5.38
C GLY A 41 5.99 -19.23 4.31
N TYR A 42 5.05 -18.34 3.96
CA TYR A 42 5.31 -17.27 2.99
C TYR A 42 6.09 -16.13 3.63
N THR A 43 6.95 -15.51 2.82
CA THR A 43 7.49 -14.16 3.09
C THR A 43 6.56 -13.13 2.46
N VAL A 44 6.01 -12.24 3.27
CA VAL A 44 5.10 -11.18 2.80
C VAL A 44 5.88 -9.91 2.52
N THR A 45 5.89 -9.50 1.26
CA THR A 45 6.49 -8.24 0.81
C THR A 45 5.41 -7.22 0.47
N LEU A 46 5.45 -6.04 1.10
CA LEU A 46 4.58 -4.90 0.77
C LEU A 46 5.31 -3.92 -0.16
N LEU A 47 4.70 -3.58 -1.29
CA LEU A 47 5.10 -2.44 -2.12
C LEU A 47 4.06 -1.34 -1.97
N TYR A 48 4.44 -0.21 -1.39
CA TYR A 48 3.55 0.94 -1.19
C TYR A 48 3.99 2.13 -2.02
N PHE A 49 3.14 2.56 -2.95
CA PHE A 49 3.38 3.72 -3.80
C PHE A 49 2.71 4.95 -3.18
N TRP A 50 3.52 5.82 -2.59
CA TRP A 50 3.07 7.06 -1.99
C TRP A 50 2.99 8.19 -3.03
N LEU A 51 2.09 9.15 -2.78
CA LEU A 51 1.95 10.39 -3.55
C LEU A 51 1.97 11.54 -2.57
N GLU A 52 2.47 12.70 -3.00
CA GLU A 52 2.60 13.86 -2.13
C GLU A 52 1.27 14.38 -1.55
N SER A 53 0.16 14.21 -2.27
CA SER A 53 -1.13 14.71 -1.80
C SER A 53 -2.33 13.93 -2.35
N PRO A 54 -3.48 13.97 -1.66
CA PRO A 54 -4.72 13.41 -2.20
C PRO A 54 -5.20 14.14 -3.47
N ASP A 55 -4.86 15.42 -3.64
CA ASP A 55 -5.18 16.18 -4.87
C ASP A 55 -4.49 15.60 -6.10
N LEU A 56 -3.23 15.16 -5.97
CA LEU A 56 -2.53 14.47 -7.06
C LEU A 56 -3.20 13.13 -7.38
N ALA A 57 -3.67 12.39 -6.37
CA ALA A 57 -4.43 11.18 -6.59
C ALA A 57 -5.75 11.46 -7.35
N ILE A 58 -6.46 12.54 -7.01
CA ILE A 58 -7.65 13.00 -7.73
C ILE A 58 -7.31 13.35 -9.19
N GLN A 59 -6.23 14.11 -9.42
CA GLN A 59 -5.80 14.46 -10.77
C GLN A 59 -5.48 13.22 -11.62
N ARG A 60 -4.82 12.21 -11.03
CA ARG A 60 -4.56 10.92 -11.69
C ARG A 60 -5.85 10.18 -12.03
N VAL A 61 -6.85 10.17 -11.14
CA VAL A 61 -8.18 9.61 -11.44
C VAL A 61 -8.84 10.37 -12.59
N LYS A 62 -8.84 11.70 -12.58
CA LYS A 62 -9.43 12.54 -13.64
C LYS A 62 -8.78 12.27 -14.99
N LYS A 63 -7.44 12.20 -15.06
CA LYS A 63 -6.68 11.85 -16.27
C LYS A 63 -7.03 10.45 -16.78
N ARG A 64 -7.17 9.47 -15.88
CA ARG A 64 -7.58 8.11 -16.26
C ARG A 64 -9.00 8.07 -16.82
N VAL A 65 -9.93 8.82 -16.21
CA VAL A 65 -11.32 8.91 -16.68
C VAL A 65 -11.39 9.53 -18.07
N SER A 66 -10.60 10.58 -18.36
CA SER A 66 -10.54 11.15 -19.71
C SER A 66 -9.99 10.18 -20.77
N MET A 67 -9.28 9.13 -20.35
CA MET A 67 -8.80 8.05 -21.20
C MET A 67 -9.73 6.82 -21.21
N GLY A 68 -10.96 6.94 -20.67
CA GLY A 68 -11.97 5.86 -20.67
C GLY A 68 -11.99 4.98 -19.42
N GLY A 69 -11.27 5.34 -18.36
CA GLY A 69 -11.30 4.61 -17.09
C GLY A 69 -12.52 4.91 -16.22
N HIS A 70 -12.70 4.10 -15.16
CA HIS A 70 -13.81 4.27 -14.21
C HIS A 70 -13.66 5.52 -13.32
N HIS A 71 -14.75 6.25 -13.11
CA HIS A 71 -14.80 7.39 -12.21
C HIS A 71 -14.87 6.95 -10.74
N ILE A 72 -14.16 7.67 -9.86
CA ILE A 72 -14.23 7.51 -8.41
C ILE A 72 -14.46 8.91 -7.83
N PRO A 73 -15.46 9.12 -6.96
CA PRO A 73 -15.70 10.43 -6.34
C PRO A 73 -14.48 10.94 -5.58
N ASP A 74 -14.20 12.24 -5.68
CA ASP A 74 -13.03 12.89 -5.05
C ASP A 74 -12.98 12.62 -3.53
N GLU A 75 -14.12 12.69 -2.83
CA GLU A 75 -14.23 12.36 -1.40
C GLU A 75 -13.79 10.91 -1.06
N VAL A 76 -14.05 9.96 -1.97
CA VAL A 76 -13.67 8.56 -1.79
C VAL A 76 -12.17 8.40 -1.99
N VAL A 77 -11.58 9.14 -2.93
CA VAL A 77 -10.13 9.18 -3.17
C VAL A 77 -9.42 9.71 -1.93
N VAL A 78 -9.82 10.89 -1.44
CA VAL A 78 -9.25 11.53 -0.23
C VAL A 78 -9.33 10.60 0.97
N ARG A 79 -10.52 10.05 1.25
CA ARG A 79 -10.71 9.12 2.38
C ARG A 79 -9.82 7.89 2.26
N ARG A 80 -9.66 7.32 1.07
CA ARG A 80 -8.82 6.12 0.85
C ARG A 80 -7.34 6.45 0.99
N TYR A 81 -6.90 7.62 0.53
CA TYR A 81 -5.53 8.10 0.69
C TYR A 81 -5.13 8.13 2.16
N HIS A 82 -5.85 8.88 3.00
CA HIS A 82 -5.51 9.00 4.42
C HIS A 82 -5.61 7.67 5.18
N ARG A 83 -6.63 6.85 4.88
CA ARG A 83 -6.76 5.51 5.49
C ARG A 83 -5.63 4.58 5.07
N GLY A 84 -5.21 4.63 3.81
CA GLY A 84 -4.09 3.85 3.30
C GLY A 84 -2.80 4.21 4.02
N LEU A 85 -2.52 5.51 4.16
CA LEU A 85 -1.34 6.01 4.87
C LEU A 85 -1.35 5.63 6.36
N SER A 86 -2.48 5.81 7.03
CA SER A 86 -2.63 5.39 8.43
C SER A 86 -2.43 3.88 8.59
N ASN A 87 -3.04 3.06 7.73
CA ASN A 87 -2.87 1.61 7.84
C ASN A 87 -1.44 1.17 7.50
N LEU A 88 -0.77 1.82 6.53
CA LEU A 88 0.64 1.58 6.24
C LEU A 88 1.47 1.69 7.52
N LEU A 89 1.46 2.87 8.15
CA LEU A 89 2.32 3.18 9.29
C LEU A 89 1.99 2.35 10.54
N ASN A 90 0.69 2.17 10.84
CA ASN A 90 0.29 1.57 12.11
C ASN A 90 0.07 0.05 12.06
N ILE A 91 -0.17 -0.51 10.87
CA ILE A 91 -0.57 -1.92 10.73
C ILE A 91 0.42 -2.69 9.88
N TYR A 92 0.74 -2.20 8.69
CA TYR A 92 1.44 -3.03 7.70
C TYR A 92 2.97 -2.97 7.82
N LEU A 93 3.58 -1.80 8.07
CA LEU A 93 5.04 -1.75 8.32
C LEU A 93 5.48 -2.66 9.48
N PRO A 94 4.73 -2.75 10.62
CA PRO A 94 5.11 -3.63 11.73
C PRO A 94 4.96 -5.14 11.45
N ILE A 95 4.04 -5.56 10.57
CA ILE A 95 3.70 -6.99 10.41
C ILE A 95 4.27 -7.63 9.14
N CYS A 96 4.61 -6.84 8.12
CA CYS A 96 5.19 -7.37 6.90
C CYS A 96 6.67 -7.74 7.12
N ASP A 97 7.09 -8.84 6.49
CA ASP A 97 8.47 -9.32 6.56
C ASP A 97 9.41 -8.36 5.83
N ARG A 98 8.98 -7.89 4.66
CA ARG A 98 9.68 -6.92 3.82
C ARG A 98 8.73 -5.82 3.37
N TRP A 99 9.22 -4.61 3.20
CA TRP A 99 8.43 -3.53 2.62
C TRP A 99 9.29 -2.51 1.89
N LEU A 100 8.72 -1.91 0.85
CA LEU A 100 9.27 -0.74 0.18
C LEU A 100 8.19 0.35 0.16
N VAL A 101 8.55 1.54 0.62
CA VAL A 101 7.77 2.76 0.41
C VAL A 101 8.44 3.54 -0.70
N LEU A 102 7.69 3.74 -1.78
CA LEU A 102 8.18 4.29 -3.04
C LEU A 102 7.52 5.65 -3.29
N ASP A 103 8.33 6.62 -3.69
CA ASP A 103 7.84 7.87 -4.24
C ASP A 103 7.32 7.61 -5.66
N ASN A 104 6.04 7.90 -5.89
CA ASN A 104 5.40 7.69 -7.18
C ASN A 104 5.11 9.01 -7.90
N MET A 105 5.86 10.08 -7.64
CA MET A 105 5.68 11.38 -8.30
C MET A 105 6.10 11.36 -9.78
N ASP A 106 7.18 10.65 -10.12
CA ASP A 106 7.74 10.54 -11.47
C ASP A 106 7.44 9.20 -12.17
N LEU A 107 7.92 9.05 -13.41
CA LEU A 107 7.77 7.81 -14.22
C LEU A 107 8.49 6.61 -13.60
N THR A 108 9.61 6.84 -12.94
CA THR A 108 10.41 5.84 -12.25
C THR A 108 10.30 6.05 -10.76
N PRO A 109 9.60 5.16 -10.03
CA PRO A 109 9.46 5.30 -8.59
C PRO A 109 10.81 5.19 -7.88
N GLU A 110 11.05 6.10 -6.94
CA GLU A 110 12.26 6.11 -6.11
C GLU A 110 11.98 5.54 -4.73
N ILE A 111 12.98 4.89 -4.11
CA ILE A 111 12.82 4.33 -2.76
C ILE A 111 12.91 5.46 -1.74
N ILE A 112 11.87 5.61 -0.92
CA ILE A 112 11.85 6.54 0.23
C ILE A 112 12.42 5.83 1.45
N ALA A 113 11.90 4.63 1.74
CA ALA A 113 12.34 3.79 2.85
C ALA A 113 12.04 2.32 2.52
N GLN A 114 12.80 1.41 3.14
CA GLN A 114 12.60 -0.01 2.98
C GLN A 114 12.90 -0.80 4.26
N LYS A 115 12.37 -2.01 4.30
CA LYS A 115 12.78 -3.09 5.20
C LYS A 115 13.05 -4.34 4.40
N ASP A 116 14.22 -4.91 4.62
CA ASP A 116 14.60 -6.22 4.11
C ASP A 116 15.10 -7.12 5.26
N GLU A 117 15.81 -8.20 4.92
CA GLU A 117 16.37 -9.13 5.90
C GLU A 117 17.51 -8.54 6.75
N PHE A 118 18.09 -7.43 6.34
CA PHE A 118 19.18 -6.74 7.03
C PHE A 118 18.68 -5.60 7.94
N GLY A 119 17.41 -5.24 7.85
CA GLY A 119 16.77 -4.25 8.71
C GLY A 119 16.04 -3.16 7.94
N GLU A 120 15.76 -2.06 8.63
CA GLU A 120 15.05 -0.90 8.09
C GLU A 120 16.05 0.19 7.70
N VAL A 121 15.88 0.76 6.49
CA VAL A 121 16.70 1.84 5.97
C VAL A 121 15.79 2.93 5.42
N VAL A 122 16.01 4.16 5.87
CA VAL A 122 15.41 5.36 5.25
C VAL A 122 16.42 5.90 4.23
N VAL A 123 15.99 6.02 2.98
CA VAL A 123 16.82 6.48 1.85
C VAL A 123 16.62 7.97 1.63
N ASN A 124 15.38 8.46 1.79
CA ASN A 124 15.02 9.87 1.68
C ASN A 124 14.33 10.34 2.96
N ASP A 125 15.14 10.85 3.90
CA ASP A 125 14.68 11.34 5.21
C ASP A 125 13.69 12.51 5.11
N GLU A 126 13.81 13.36 4.07
CA GLU A 126 12.92 14.51 3.88
C GLU A 126 11.50 14.05 3.57
N ILE A 127 11.35 13.19 2.57
CA ILE A 127 10.03 12.65 2.18
C ILE A 127 9.48 11.76 3.29
N TRP A 128 10.33 10.95 3.93
CA TRP A 128 9.91 10.10 5.04
C TRP A 128 9.36 10.90 6.21
N SER A 129 10.02 12.01 6.57
CA SER A 129 9.53 12.92 7.61
C SER A 129 8.20 13.57 7.23
N ARG A 130 8.01 13.91 5.95
CA ARG A 130 6.74 14.45 5.43
C ARG A 130 5.60 13.45 5.54
N ILE A 131 5.84 12.18 5.23
CA ILE A 131 4.85 11.10 5.39
C ILE A 131 4.34 11.03 6.85
N TYR A 132 5.23 11.12 7.83
CA TYR A 132 4.85 11.15 9.24
C TYR A 132 4.15 12.47 9.62
N ALA A 133 4.59 13.60 9.10
CA ALA A 133 3.94 14.89 9.33
C ALA A 133 2.51 14.91 8.78
N ASP A 134 2.28 14.38 7.58
CA ASP A 134 0.93 14.26 6.98
C ASP A 134 0.03 13.33 7.78
N TYR A 135 0.61 12.30 8.40
CA TYR A 135 -0.11 11.41 9.30
C TYR A 135 -0.52 12.10 10.62
N TYR A 136 0.40 12.80 11.28
CA TYR A 136 0.15 13.43 12.59
C TYR A 136 -0.53 14.81 12.50
N GLY A 137 -0.36 15.54 11.39
CA GLY A 137 -0.91 16.88 11.18
C GLY A 137 -2.38 16.91 10.73
N ASN A 138 -2.96 15.75 10.41
CA ASN A 138 -4.37 15.58 10.08
C ASN A 138 -5.19 14.92 11.22
N GLY A 139 -4.63 14.89 12.43
CA GLY A 139 -5.25 14.35 13.65
C GLY A 139 -5.98 15.38 14.49
#